data_AF-A0A377WBY7-F1
#
_entry.id   AF-A0A377WBY7-F1
#
_cell.length_a   1.000
_cell.length_b   1.000
_cell.length_c   1.000
_cell.angle_alpha   90.00
_cell.angle_beta   90.00
_cell.angle_gamma   90.00
#
_symmetry.space_group_name_H-M   'P 1'
#
loop_
_entity.id
_entity.type
_entity.pdbx_description
1 polymer ?
#
loop_
_entity_poly.entity_id
_entity_poly.type
_entity_poly.pdbx_seq_one_letter_code
_entity_poly.pdbx_strand_id
1 'polypeptide(L)' 'MAGPIEASTLGNIGIQLMTLDELANVDEFRQVVRGNAALTTFTPNPDSEIARFVAQFQPQQTKELCA' A
#
# COMPACT_ATOMS: atom_id res chain seq x y z
N MET A 1 4.95 1.54 4.50
CA MET A 1 4.68 0.51 5.53
C MET A 1 4.54 -0.82 4.83
N ALA A 2 5.02 -1.91 5.43
CA ALA A 2 4.81 -3.27 4.95
C ALA A 2 3.89 -4.03 5.92
N GLY A 3 3.21 -5.04 5.38
CA GLY A 3 2.20 -5.82 6.09
C GLY A 3 0.78 -5.27 5.90
N PRO A 4 -0.24 -6.03 6.35
CA PRO A 4 -0.16 -7.41 6.87
C PRO A 4 0.31 -8.41 5.79
N ILE A 5 0.95 -9.51 6.20
CA ILE A 5 1.44 -10.55 5.27
C ILE A 5 0.26 -11.17 4.49
N GLU A 6 -0.88 -11.37 5.17
CA GLU A 6 -2.07 -12.00 4.60
C GLU A 6 -3.13 -10.98 4.13
N ALA A 7 -2.72 -9.92 3.44
CA ALA A 7 -3.61 -8.85 2.99
C ALA A 7 -4.82 -9.36 2.17
N SER A 8 -4.63 -10.36 1.30
CA SER A 8 -5.71 -10.95 0.50
C SER A 8 -6.72 -11.70 1.36
N THR A 9 -6.25 -12.50 2.33
CA THR A 9 -7.11 -13.23 3.27
C THR A 9 -7.93 -12.24 4.11
N LEU A 10 -7.27 -11.22 4.66
CA LEU A 10 -7.93 -10.19 5.45
C LEU A 10 -8.94 -9.42 4.61
N GLY A 11 -8.60 -9.06 3.36
CA GLY A 11 -9.55 -8.41 2.44
C GLY A 11 -10.81 -9.24 2.20
N ASN A 12 -10.67 -10.55 1.99
CA ASN A 12 -11.81 -11.46 1.84
C ASN A 12 -12.67 -11.53 3.10
N ILE A 13 -12.08 -11.56 4.29
CA ILE A 13 -12.81 -11.54 5.57
C ILE A 13 -13.50 -10.18 5.77
N GLY A 14 -12.83 -9.07 5.42
CA GLY A 14 -13.41 -7.74 5.50
C GLY A 14 -14.71 -7.60 4.71
N ILE A 15 -14.75 -8.13 3.48
CA ILE A 15 -15.99 -8.15 2.67
C ILE A 15 -17.08 -9.02 3.31
N GLN A 16 -16.72 -10.15 3.92
CA GLN A 16 -17.68 -11.00 4.64
C GLN A 16 -18.27 -10.27 5.84
N LEU A 17 -17.46 -9.56 6.64
CA LEU A 17 -17.92 -8.76 7.76
C LEU A 17 -18.86 -7.61 7.33
N MET A 18 -18.57 -6.97 6.20
CA MET A 18 -19.49 -5.96 5.62
C MET A 18 -20.83 -6.56 5.19
N THR A 19 -20.80 -7.79 4.66
CA THR A 19 -22.03 -8.51 4.26
C THR A 19 -22.89 -8.88 5.47
N LEU A 20 -22.26 -9.03 6.63
CA LEU A 20 -22.92 -9.30 7.91
C LEU A 20 -23.31 -8.02 8.67
N ASP A 21 -23.12 -6.84 8.08
CA ASP A 21 -23.38 -5.53 8.69
C ASP A 21 -22.51 -5.24 9.95
N GLU A 22 -21.42 -6.00 10.14
CA GLU A 22 -20.46 -5.83 11.25
C GLU A 22 -19.44 -4.71 10.99
N LEU A 23 -19.26 -4.35 9.72
CA LEU A 23 -18.42 -3.22 9.28
C LEU A 23 -19.17 -2.46 8.18
N ALA A 24 -19.27 -1.14 8.32
CA ALA A 24 -20.01 -0.31 7.38
C ALA A 24 -19.31 -0.17 6.03
N ASN A 25 -17.97 -0.20 6.00
CA ASN A 25 -17.20 0.03 4.77
C ASN A 25 -15.72 -0.37 4.89
N VAL A 26 -15.01 -0.23 3.76
CA VAL A 26 -13.58 -0.53 3.63
C VAL A 26 -12.69 0.34 4.52
N ASP A 27 -13.04 1.61 4.76
CA ASP A 27 -12.20 2.48 5.57
C ASP A 27 -12.26 2.10 7.05
N GLU A 28 -13.43 1.69 7.54
CA GLU A 28 -13.59 1.11 8.88
C GLU A 28 -12.78 -0.19 9.01
N PHE A 29 -12.87 -1.09 8.03
CA PHE A 29 -12.04 -2.30 8.01
C PHE A 29 -10.54 -1.99 8.04
N ARG A 30 -10.08 -0.97 7.30
CA ARG A 30 -8.67 -0.53 7.33
C ARG A 30 -8.24 -0.03 8.71
N GLN A 31 -9.13 0.58 9.50
CA GLN A 31 -8.82 0.95 10.88
C GLN A 31 -8.65 -0.29 11.77
N VAL A 32 -9.53 -1.27 11.63
CA VAL A 32 -9.40 -2.56 12.33
C VAL A 32 -8.08 -3.23 11.98
N VAL A 33 -7.72 -3.32 10.70
CA VAL A 33 -6.43 -3.89 10.26
C VAL A 33 -5.24 -3.12 10.85
N ARG A 34 -5.27 -1.79 10.82
CA ARG A 34 -4.18 -0.97 11.41
C ARG A 34 -4.05 -1.17 12.92
N GLY A 35 -5.15 -1.38 13.64
CA GLY A 35 -5.14 -1.60 15.08
C GLY A 35 -4.73 -3.01 15.51
N ASN A 36 -4.79 -4.00 14.60
CA ASN A 36 -4.63 -5.42 14.95
C ASN A 36 -3.49 -6.13 14.21
N ALA A 37 -2.94 -5.55 13.14
CA ALA A 37 -1.84 -6.15 12.39
C ALA A 37 -0.47 -5.58 12.79
N ALA A 38 0.56 -6.43 12.75
CA ALA A 38 1.93 -5.96 12.80
C ALA A 38 2.28 -5.22 11.50
N LEU A 39 2.48 -3.91 11.60
CA LEU A 39 2.88 -3.05 10.48
C LEU A 39 4.30 -2.55 10.70
N THR A 40 5.17 -2.78 9.72
CA THR A 40 6.56 -2.30 9.76
C THR A 40 6.68 -1.03 8.92
N THR A 41 7.10 0.06 9.55
CA THR A 41 7.42 1.30 8.85
C THR A 41 8.87 1.24 8.37
N PHE A 42 9.07 1.46 7.06
CA PHE A 42 10.39 1.63 6.46
C PHE A 42 10.53 3.11 6.08
N THR A 43 11.50 3.78 6.68
CA THR A 43 11.81 5.17 6.36
C THR A 43 12.68 5.21 5.10
N PRO A 44 12.35 6.05 4.09
CA PRO A 44 13.20 6.22 2.92
C PRO A 44 14.63 6.62 3.32
N ASN A 45 15.61 5.91 2.76
CA ASN A 45 17.02 6.26 2.92
C ASN A 45 17.54 6.93 1.63
N PRO A 46 17.75 8.26 1.62
CA PRO A 46 18.25 8.97 0.43
C PRO A 46 19.69 8.56 0.07
N ASP A 47 20.44 8.00 1.02
CA ASP A 47 21.80 7.50 0.84
C ASP A 47 21.86 6.01 0.45
N SER A 48 20.73 5.38 0.16
CA SER A 48 20.73 4.02 -0.36
C SER A 48 21.25 3.95 -1.80
N GLU A 49 21.85 2.81 -2.17
CA GLU A 49 22.33 2.60 -3.54
C GLU A 49 21.23 2.78 -4.58
N ILE A 50 20.03 2.26 -4.30
CA ILE A 50 18.87 2.43 -5.18
C ILE A 50 18.45 3.90 -5.29
N ALA A 51 18.49 4.68 -4.22
CA ALA A 51 18.16 6.10 -4.28
C ALA A 51 19.18 6.89 -5.13
N ARG A 52 20.47 6.60 -4.97
CA ARG A 52 21.53 7.19 -5.82
C ARG A 52 21.37 6.83 -7.28
N PHE A 53 21.04 5.56 -7.56
CA PHE A 53 20.79 5.09 -8.92
C PHE A 53 19.58 5.79 -9.54
N VAL A 54 18.44 5.82 -8.84
CA VAL A 54 17.21 6.49 -9.31
C VAL A 54 17.45 7.98 -9.61
N ALA A 55 18.24 8.68 -8.79
CA ALA A 55 18.56 10.09 -9.00
C ALA A 55 19.33 10.38 -10.32
N GLN A 56 19.99 9.38 -10.90
CA GLN A 56 20.70 9.49 -12.19
C GLN A 56 19.75 9.38 -13.38
N PHE A 57 18.55 8.79 -13.20
CA PHE A 57 17.56 8.70 -14.26
C PHE A 57 16.79 10.01 -14.36
N GLN A 58 17.09 10.81 -15.38
CA GLN A 58 16.14 11.83 -15.82
C GLN A 58 15.01 11.12 -16.57
N PRO A 59 13.72 11.33 -16.20
CA PRO A 59 12.63 10.83 -17.02
C PRO A 59 12.72 11.49 -18.39
N GLN A 60 13.11 10.72 -19.41
CA GLN A 60 12.95 11.16 -20.79
C GLN A 60 11.45 11.25 -21.07
N GLN A 61 10.96 12.47 -21.26
CA GLN A 61 9.59 12.71 -21.70
C GLN A 61 9.48 12.36 -23.19
N THR A 62 9.66 11.09 -23.55
CA THR A 62 9.39 10.53 -24.88
C THR A 62 8.01 9.90 -24.89
N LYS A 63 6.98 10.72 -24.66
CA LYS A 63 5.66 10.44 -25.19
C LYS A 63 5.40 11.51 -26.23
N GLU A 64 5.52 11.15 -27.50
CA GLU A 64 4.94 11.95 -28.57
C GLU A 64 3.45 12.12 -28.25
N LEU A 65 2.97 13.36 -28.23
CA LEU A 65 1.53 13.61 -28.16
C LEU A 65 0.94 13.11 -29.48
N CYS A 66 0.28 11.96 -29.45
CA CYS A 66 -0.61 11.59 -30.54
C CYS A 66 -1.73 12.63 -30.61
N ALA A 67 -1.82 13.29 -31.77
CA ALA A 67 -2.88 14.24 -32.11
C ALA A 67 -4.24 13.55 -32.32
#